data_AF-A0A2V9SKR0-F1
#
_entry.id   AF-A0A2V9SKR0-F1
#
_cell.length_a   1.000
_cell.length_b   1.000
_cell.length_c   1.000
_cell.angle_alpha   90.00
_cell.angle_beta   90.00
_cell.angle_gamma   90.00
#
_symmetry.space_group_name_H-M   'P 1'
#
loop_
_entity.id
_entity.type
_entity.pdbx_description
1 polymer ?
#
loop_
_entity_poly.entity_id
_entity_poly.type
_entity_poly.pdbx_seq_one_letter_code
_entity_poly.pdbx_strand_id
1 'polypeptide(L)'
;MVFGRKLRLANMYIELHSRSAFSFLEGASMPEDLIATCANSNMPAMALLDRNGVYGAPRFHMAAKKAGLKAHIGAEVSCEEFPISNFQFPIASGPRLKIGNRKLKIGNFRLPLLVSSRAGYQNLCRLITKMKLRAPRKEEGAVR
;
A
#
# COMPACT_ATOMS: atom_id res chain seq x y z
N MET A 1 26.86 -31.73 -15.91
CA MET A 1 26.61 -30.75 -14.82
C MET A 1 26.31 -29.40 -15.47
N VAL A 2 25.05 -29.14 -15.83
CA VAL A 2 24.67 -27.95 -16.61
C VAL A 2 24.34 -26.79 -15.67
N PHE A 3 25.10 -25.71 -15.87
CA PHE A 3 24.99 -24.39 -15.25
C PHE A 3 23.55 -23.88 -15.15
N GLY A 4 23.26 -23.25 -14.01
CA GLY A 4 21.95 -22.71 -13.63
C GLY A 4 21.31 -21.85 -14.73
N ARG A 5 20.11 -22.26 -15.14
CA ARG A 5 19.22 -21.42 -15.94
C ARG A 5 18.86 -20.19 -15.12
N LYS A 6 19.43 -19.04 -15.49
CA LYS A 6 18.86 -17.71 -15.20
C LYS A 6 17.38 -17.78 -15.57
N LEU A 7 16.48 -17.74 -14.59
CA LEU A 7 15.05 -17.53 -14.86
C LEU A 7 14.97 -16.26 -15.72
N ARG A 8 14.48 -16.37 -16.95
CA ARG A 8 14.20 -15.19 -17.78
C ARG A 8 13.14 -14.39 -17.01
N LEU A 9 13.44 -13.13 -16.70
CA LEU A 9 12.60 -12.15 -16.00
C LEU A 9 11.22 -11.89 -16.66
N ALA A 10 10.89 -12.55 -17.76
CA ALA A 10 9.84 -12.13 -18.67
C ALA A 10 8.40 -12.27 -18.12
N ASN A 11 8.16 -13.00 -17.03
CA ASN A 11 6.80 -13.21 -16.48
C ASN A 11 6.73 -13.33 -14.94
N MET A 12 7.71 -12.82 -14.18
CA MET A 12 7.63 -12.89 -12.71
C MET A 12 6.61 -11.87 -12.18
N TYR A 13 5.50 -12.38 -11.66
CA TYR A 13 4.49 -11.60 -10.96
C TYR A 13 4.88 -11.38 -9.49
N ILE A 14 4.60 -10.19 -8.97
CA ILE A 14 4.75 -9.83 -7.56
C ILE A 14 3.46 -9.10 -7.17
N GLU A 15 2.75 -9.63 -6.17
CA GLU A 15 1.59 -8.97 -5.59
C GLU A 15 2.05 -7.76 -4.77
N LEU A 16 1.71 -6.55 -5.23
CA LEU A 16 2.06 -5.29 -4.59
C LEU A 16 0.87 -4.62 -3.88
N HIS A 17 -0.29 -5.28 -3.84
CA HIS A 17 -1.49 -4.76 -3.21
C HIS A 17 -2.32 -5.87 -2.53
N SER A 18 -1.77 -6.51 -1.50
CA SER A 18 -2.54 -7.44 -0.65
C SER A 18 -3.06 -6.78 0.62
N ARG A 19 -4.15 -7.32 1.17
CA ARG A 19 -4.74 -6.94 2.47
C ARG A 19 -4.84 -8.17 3.35
N SER A 20 -4.49 -8.04 4.63
CA SER A 20 -4.65 -9.12 5.60
C SER A 20 -5.95 -8.98 6.38
N ALA A 21 -6.28 -9.98 7.21
CA ALA A 21 -7.40 -9.97 8.16
C ALA A 21 -7.38 -8.78 9.15
N PHE A 22 -6.26 -8.06 9.24
CA PHE A 22 -6.18 -6.81 10.00
C PHE A 22 -6.85 -5.62 9.30
N SER A 23 -7.23 -5.77 8.03
CA SER A 23 -8.16 -4.89 7.34
C SER A 23 -9.58 -5.37 7.61
N PHE A 24 -10.18 -4.89 8.70
CA PHE A 24 -11.48 -5.38 9.19
C PHE A 24 -12.56 -5.35 8.09
N LEU A 25 -13.30 -6.46 7.94
CA LEU A 25 -14.32 -6.71 6.92
C LEU A 25 -13.85 -6.58 5.46
N GLU A 26 -12.53 -6.54 5.24
CA GLU A 26 -11.94 -6.26 3.94
C GLU A 26 -10.76 -7.18 3.57
N GLY A 27 -10.16 -7.84 4.55
CA GLY A 27 -9.21 -8.93 4.34
C GLY A 27 -9.64 -10.16 5.14
N ALA A 28 -9.37 -11.33 4.59
CA ALA A 28 -9.72 -12.62 5.19
C ALA A 28 -8.49 -13.44 5.61
N SER A 29 -7.36 -13.27 4.93
CA SER A 29 -6.16 -14.08 5.15
C SER A 29 -5.27 -13.51 6.25
N MET A 30 -4.69 -14.36 7.09
CA MET A 30 -3.67 -13.91 8.03
C MET A 30 -2.38 -13.53 7.28
N PRO A 31 -1.54 -12.63 7.83
CA PRO A 31 -0.25 -12.30 7.23
C PRO A 31 0.63 -13.52 6.92
N GLU A 32 0.60 -14.54 7.77
CA GLU A 32 1.33 -15.78 7.59
C GLU A 32 0.83 -16.58 6.37
N ASP A 33 -0.49 -16.65 6.17
CA ASP A 33 -1.11 -17.37 5.05
C ASP A 33 -0.80 -16.70 3.71
N LEU A 34 -0.75 -15.37 3.68
CA LEU A 34 -0.33 -14.59 2.51
C LEU A 34 1.10 -14.93 2.10
N ILE A 35 2.02 -15.01 3.08
CA ILE A 35 3.41 -15.40 2.83
C ILE A 35 3.53 -16.87 2.41
N ALA A 36 2.77 -17.77 3.04
CA ALA A 36 2.75 -19.18 2.64
C ALA A 36 2.28 -19.34 1.18
N THR A 37 1.24 -18.60 0.78
CA THR A 37 0.76 -18.55 -0.61
C THR A 37 1.84 -17.99 -1.54
N CYS A 38 2.51 -16.91 -1.13
CA CYS A 38 3.61 -16.31 -1.89
C CYS A 38 4.74 -17.31 -2.18
N ALA A 39 5.15 -18.07 -1.16
CA ALA A 39 6.15 -19.12 -1.29
C ALA A 39 5.68 -20.23 -2.23
N ASN A 40 4.44 -20.72 -2.06
CA ASN A 40 3.87 -21.78 -2.89
C ASN A 40 3.74 -21.38 -4.37
N SER A 41 3.53 -20.09 -4.64
CA SER A 41 3.47 -19.54 -6.00
C SER A 41 4.85 -19.18 -6.58
N ASN A 42 5.95 -19.49 -5.89
CA ASN A 42 7.32 -19.10 -6.28
C ASN A 42 7.48 -17.59 -6.53
N MET A 43 6.70 -16.76 -5.84
CA MET A 43 6.86 -15.31 -5.90
C MET A 43 8.02 -14.89 -4.99
N PRO A 44 8.98 -14.09 -5.48
CA PRO A 44 10.16 -13.73 -4.68
C PRO A 44 9.85 -12.65 -3.62
N ALA A 45 8.70 -12.00 -3.73
CA ALA A 45 8.29 -10.90 -2.87
C ALA A 45 6.76 -10.76 -2.86
N MET A 46 6.25 -10.09 -1.83
CA MET A 46 4.84 -9.65 -1.75
C MET A 46 4.75 -8.39 -0.90
N ALA A 47 3.77 -7.53 -1.19
CA ALA A 47 3.46 -6.36 -0.38
C ALA A 47 2.18 -6.52 0.44
N LEU A 48 2.20 -5.99 1.66
CA LEU A 48 1.02 -5.88 2.52
C LEU A 48 0.62 -4.41 2.70
N LEU A 49 -0.61 -4.08 2.34
CA LEU A 49 -1.21 -2.74 2.41
C LEU A 49 -2.53 -2.79 3.19
N ASP A 50 -2.44 -3.04 4.50
CA ASP A 50 -3.64 -3.02 5.34
C ASP A 50 -4.34 -1.64 5.30
N ARG A 51 -5.67 -1.66 5.48
CA ARG A 51 -6.47 -0.45 5.45
C ARG A 51 -6.14 0.47 6.62
N ASN A 52 -5.80 1.72 6.32
CA ASN A 52 -5.62 2.80 7.29
C ASN A 52 -4.66 2.46 8.44
N GLY A 53 -3.67 1.58 8.19
CA GLY A 53 -2.82 1.02 9.23
C GLY A 53 -1.73 0.11 8.71
N VAL A 54 -0.82 -0.25 9.60
CA VAL A 54 0.27 -1.21 9.37
C VAL A 54 0.19 -2.36 10.38
N TYR A 55 -1.03 -2.78 10.75
CA TYR A 55 -1.26 -3.68 11.88
C TYR A 55 -0.73 -5.09 11.62
N GLY A 56 -0.92 -5.63 10.41
CA GLY A 56 -0.40 -6.93 10.01
C GLY A 56 1.09 -6.91 9.65
N ALA A 57 1.69 -5.73 9.51
CA ALA A 57 3.05 -5.57 8.98
C ALA A 57 4.14 -6.32 9.79
N PRO A 58 4.16 -6.30 11.14
CA PRO A 58 5.16 -7.04 11.90
C PRO A 58 5.07 -8.55 11.67
N ARG A 59 3.85 -9.10 11.67
CA ARG A 59 3.59 -10.53 11.45
C ARG A 59 3.98 -10.94 10.02
N PHE A 60 3.56 -10.15 9.04
CA PHE A 60 3.91 -10.34 7.63
C PHE A 60 5.42 -10.34 7.41
N HIS A 61 6.13 -9.35 7.97
CA HIS A 61 7.57 -9.23 7.84
C HIS A 61 8.31 -10.42 8.48
N MET A 62 7.90 -10.84 9.67
CA MET A 62 8.51 -11.98 10.35
C MET A 62 8.28 -13.30 9.59
N ALA A 63 7.07 -13.50 9.06
CA ALA A 63 6.76 -14.66 8.23
C ALA A 63 7.60 -14.68 6.94
N ALA A 64 7.68 -13.54 6.24
CA ALA A 64 8.47 -13.42 5.01
C ALA A 64 9.95 -13.70 5.27
N LYS A 65 10.51 -13.14 6.36
CA LYS A 65 11.90 -13.38 6.77
C LYS A 65 12.16 -14.87 7.02
N LYS A 66 11.23 -15.58 7.68
CA LYS A 66 11.33 -17.03 7.91
C LYS A 66 11.28 -17.83 6.60
N ALA A 67 10.49 -17.39 5.64
CA ALA A 67 10.34 -18.02 4.33
C ALA A 67 11.43 -17.63 3.31
N GLY A 68 12.37 -16.74 3.66
CA GLY A 68 13.38 -16.23 2.72
C GLY A 68 12.81 -15.32 1.63
N LEU A 69 11.63 -14.72 1.85
CA LEU A 69 10.92 -13.87 0.90
C LEU A 69 11.08 -12.38 1.25
N LYS A 70 11.02 -11.53 0.23
CA LYS A 70 11.04 -10.08 0.44
C LYS A 70 9.64 -9.54 0.77
N ALA A 71 9.47 -9.02 1.98
CA ALA A 71 8.26 -8.29 2.36
C ALA A 71 8.36 -6.80 1.98
N HIS A 72 7.39 -6.31 1.21
CA HIS A 72 7.14 -4.90 0.99
C HIS A 72 6.04 -4.40 1.95
N ILE A 73 6.32 -3.36 2.72
CA ILE A 73 5.37 -2.85 3.72
C ILE A 73 4.73 -1.56 3.20
N GLY A 74 3.42 -1.44 3.39
CA GLY A 74 2.65 -0.29 2.99
C GLY A 74 1.34 -0.18 3.76
N ALA A 75 0.45 0.68 3.28
CA ALA A 75 -0.92 0.79 3.74
C ALA A 75 -1.80 1.32 2.61
N GLU A 76 -3.06 0.90 2.58
CA GLU A 76 -4.09 1.54 1.77
C GLU A 76 -4.73 2.65 2.61
N VAL A 77 -4.46 3.91 2.27
CA VAL A 77 -4.86 5.07 3.08
C VAL A 77 -6.10 5.72 2.48
N SER A 78 -7.13 5.92 3.30
CA SER A 78 -8.37 6.60 2.90
C SER A 78 -8.14 8.11 2.85
N CYS A 79 -8.53 8.75 1.75
CA CYS A 79 -8.47 10.19 1.56
C CYS A 79 -9.90 10.77 1.55
N GLU A 80 -10.10 11.86 2.28
CA GLU A 80 -11.37 12.59 2.27
C GLU A 80 -11.49 13.51 1.07
N GLU A 81 -12.73 13.92 0.78
CA GLU A 81 -13.03 14.90 -0.24
C GLU A 81 -12.22 16.20 -0.02
N PHE A 82 -11.48 16.63 -1.04
CA PHE A 82 -10.77 17.89 -1.01
C PHE A 82 -11.02 18.73 -2.27
N PRO A 83 -11.02 20.08 -2.15
CA PRO A 83 -11.17 20.96 -3.30
C PRO A 83 -9.89 20.92 -4.15
N ILE A 84 -10.05 20.74 -5.46
CA ILE A 84 -8.96 20.96 -6.42
C ILE A 84 -8.84 22.47 -6.66
N SER A 85 -8.33 23.21 -5.67
CA SER A 85 -7.83 24.57 -5.88
C SER A 85 -6.31 24.48 -5.95
N ASN A 86 -5.76 24.49 -7.16
CA ASN A 86 -4.32 24.54 -7.45
C ASN A 86 -3.48 23.29 -7.13
N PHE A 87 -4.02 22.07 -7.32
CA PHE A 87 -3.17 20.87 -7.32
C PHE A 87 -2.27 20.85 -8.56
N GLN A 88 -1.01 21.27 -8.39
CA GLN A 88 0.01 21.14 -9.40
C GLN A 88 0.62 19.74 -9.29
N PHE A 89 -0.05 18.75 -9.88
CA PHE A 89 0.59 17.47 -10.13
C PHE A 89 1.79 17.72 -11.06
N PRO A 90 3.02 17.33 -10.70
CA PRO A 90 4.09 17.20 -11.68
C PRO A 90 3.78 15.99 -12.55
N ILE A 91 2.73 16.09 -13.38
CA ILE A 91 2.51 15.14 -14.46
C ILE A 91 3.59 15.50 -15.48
N ALA A 92 4.64 14.69 -15.53
CA ALA A 92 5.59 14.74 -16.62
C ALA A 92 4.78 14.66 -17.93
N SER A 93 4.77 15.76 -18.69
CA SER A 93 4.35 15.80 -20.10
C SER A 93 2.95 15.25 -20.40
N GLY A 94 1.91 15.78 -19.74
CA GLY A 94 0.50 15.60 -20.14
C GLY A 94 -0.18 16.93 -20.43
N PRO A 95 -1.21 16.99 -21.31
CA PRO A 95 -1.86 18.25 -21.67
C PRO A 95 -2.43 18.94 -20.42
N ARG A 96 -2.13 20.23 -20.30
CA ARG A 96 -2.59 21.11 -19.22
C ARG A 96 -4.12 21.15 -19.28
N LEU A 97 -4.78 20.38 -18.43
CA LEU A 97 -6.24 20.42 -18.26
C LEU A 97 -6.64 21.85 -17.88
N LYS A 98 -7.13 22.62 -18.85
CA LYS A 98 -7.77 23.92 -18.60
C LYS A 98 -9.14 23.64 -17.97
N ILE A 99 -9.15 23.47 -16.65
CA ILE A 99 -10.39 23.37 -15.87
C ILE A 99 -10.96 24.78 -15.76
N GLY A 100 -11.93 25.12 -16.63
CA GLY A 100 -12.67 26.36 -16.52
C GLY A 100 -13.48 26.37 -15.22
N ASN A 101 -13.36 27.44 -14.42
CA ASN A 101 -14.12 27.95 -13.23
C ASN A 101 -15.06 27.04 -12.39
N ARG A 102 -15.07 25.72 -12.56
CA ARG A 102 -15.77 24.76 -11.70
C ARG A 102 -14.79 24.35 -10.60
N LYS A 103 -15.17 24.60 -9.35
CA LYS A 103 -14.54 23.99 -8.17
C LYS A 103 -14.72 22.47 -8.28
N LEU A 104 -13.82 21.79 -8.96
CA LEU A 104 -13.79 20.33 -8.99
C LEU A 104 -13.45 19.84 -7.59
N LYS A 105 -14.22 18.88 -7.09
CA LYS A 105 -13.94 18.16 -5.86
C LYS A 105 -13.53 16.75 -6.24
N ILE A 106 -12.44 16.25 -5.67
CA ILE A 106 -12.13 14.83 -5.72
C ILE A 106 -12.87 14.21 -4.55
N GLY A 107 -13.81 13.29 -4.83
CA GLY A 107 -14.53 12.55 -3.79
C GLY A 107 -13.61 11.61 -3.02
N ASN A 108 -14.13 10.89 -2.04
CA ASN A 108 -13.34 9.96 -1.24
C ASN A 108 -12.68 8.89 -2.13
N PHE A 109 -11.39 8.65 -1.91
CA PHE A 109 -10.65 7.60 -2.59
C PHE A 109 -9.67 6.93 -1.64
N ARG A 110 -9.01 5.87 -2.11
CA ARG A 110 -7.98 5.17 -1.36
C ARG A 110 -6.67 5.21 -2.12
N LEU A 111 -5.60 5.48 -1.40
CA LEU A 111 -4.27 5.61 -1.95
C LEU A 111 -3.37 4.48 -1.42
N PRO A 112 -2.98 3.52 -2.27
CA PRO A 112 -1.98 2.52 -1.90
C PRO A 112 -0.60 3.18 -1.78
N LEU A 113 0.03 3.06 -0.61
CA LEU A 113 1.34 3.62 -0.32
C LEU A 113 2.32 2.52 0.06
N LEU A 114 3.43 2.43 -0.66
CA LEU A 114 4.53 1.51 -0.36
C LEU A 114 5.70 2.26 0.27
N VAL A 115 6.36 1.59 1.21
CA VAL A 115 7.54 2.10 1.88
C VAL A 115 8.81 1.63 1.16
N SER A 116 9.64 2.57 0.74
CA SER A 116 10.95 2.30 0.12
C SER A 116 12.13 2.38 1.09
N SER A 117 11.95 2.96 2.28
CA SER A 117 13.03 3.21 3.23
C SER A 117 12.54 3.31 4.68
N ARG A 118 13.47 3.28 5.64
CA ARG A 118 13.16 3.52 7.07
C ARG A 118 12.48 4.87 7.30
N ALA A 119 12.95 5.92 6.62
CA ALA A 119 12.33 7.25 6.68
C ALA A 119 10.90 7.21 6.09
N GLY A 120 10.70 6.46 5.01
CA GLY A 120 9.37 6.21 4.43
C GLY A 120 8.41 5.55 5.43
N TYR A 121 8.88 4.53 6.16
CA TYR A 121 8.08 3.85 7.18
C TYR A 121 7.64 4.81 8.29
N GLN A 122 8.58 5.64 8.78
CA GLN A 122 8.30 6.66 9.80
C GLN A 122 7.29 7.69 9.30
N ASN A 123 7.43 8.13 8.05
CA ASN A 123 6.49 9.08 7.43
C ASN A 123 5.10 8.47 7.28
N LEU A 124 4.99 7.22 6.85
CA LEU A 124 3.72 6.50 6.75
C LEU A 124 3.04 6.36 8.12
N CYS A 125 3.78 5.94 9.14
CA CYS A 125 3.26 5.85 10.50
C CYS A 125 2.76 7.21 11.02
N ARG A 126 3.55 8.28 10.81
CA ARG A 126 3.17 9.63 11.20
C ARG A 126 1.92 10.11 10.46
N LEU A 127 1.80 9.81 9.16
CA LEU A 127 0.64 10.14 8.35
C LEU A 127 -0.62 9.45 8.88
N ILE A 128 -0.57 8.13 9.09
CA ILE A 128 -1.69 7.34 9.63
C ILE A 128 -2.08 7.81 11.04
N THR A 129 -1.11 8.12 11.89
CA THR A 129 -1.39 8.68 13.23
C THR A 129 -2.10 10.02 13.14
N LYS A 130 -1.61 10.95 12.31
CA LYS A 130 -2.26 12.26 12.12
C LYS A 130 -3.68 12.11 11.58
N MET A 131 -3.88 11.21 10.62
CA MET A 131 -5.19 10.88 10.07
C MET A 131 -6.15 10.40 11.15
N LYS A 132 -5.74 9.41 11.96
CA LYS A 132 -6.56 8.88 13.05
C LYS A 132 -6.87 9.90 14.13
N LEU A 133 -5.94 10.81 14.44
CA LEU A 133 -6.17 11.88 15.42
C LEU A 133 -7.16 12.95 14.92
N ARG A 134 -7.29 13.12 13.61
CA ARG A 134 -8.26 14.04 12.98
C ARG A 134 -9.63 13.40 12.78
N ALA A 135 -9.73 12.07 12.91
CA ALA A 135 -10.95 11.32 12.72
C ALA A 135 -11.99 11.69 13.80
N PRO A 136 -13.22 12.07 13.41
CA PRO A 136 -14.27 12.40 14.37
C PRO A 136 -14.80 11.16 15.12
N ARG A 137 -14.60 9.96 14.58
CA ARG A 137 -15.00 8.68 15.19
C ARG A 137 -13.89 7.65 15.03
N LYS A 138 -13.85 6.67 15.94
CA LYS A 138 -12.83 5.61 15.99
C LYS A 138 -12.78 4.70 14.75
N GLU A 139 -13.76 4.82 13.85
CA GLU A 139 -13.98 3.86 12.76
C GLU A 139 -13.47 4.37 11.40
N GLU A 140 -13.29 5.69 11.22
CA GLU A 140 -13.00 6.30 9.92
C GLU A 140 -11.98 7.42 10.07
N GLY A 141 -10.71 7.05 10.19
CA GLY A 141 -9.63 7.99 9.91
C GLY A 141 -9.49 8.10 8.40
N ALA A 142 -9.89 9.23 7.83
CA ALA A 142 -9.57 9.58 6.47
C ALA A 142 -8.71 10.86 6.46
N VAL A 143 -7.77 10.93 5.52
CA VAL A 143 -6.76 12.00 5.47
C VAL A 143 -7.39 13.24 4.85
N ARG A 144 -7.33 14.36 5.58
CA ARG A 144 -7.59 15.73 5.10
C ARG A 144 -6.29 16.46 4.77
#